data_AF-A0A109W7N0-F1
#
_entry.id   AF-A0A109W7N0-F1
#
_cell.length_a   1.000
_cell.length_b   1.000
_cell.length_c   1.000
_cell.angle_alpha   90.00
_cell.angle_beta   90.00
_cell.angle_gamma   90.00
#
_symmetry.space_group_name_H-M   'P 1'
#
loop_
_entity.id
_entity.type
_entity.pdbx_description
1 polymer ?
#
loop_
_entity_poly.entity_id
_entity_poly.type
_entity_poly.pdbx_seq_one_letter_code
_entity_poly.pdbx_strand_id
1 'polypeptide(L)'
;MNKKFEILKNEKVTGKKLEKGFTLIEVILVVAIITIISAIAIPQVGKYLNKANRSKVIGAISELNNTTTSWSIDHSGDAPKNLQDILTEQGNLNKLGIGLDSSGKFKIGNIHGQIIYQNGEIFAKIDANSKAFPGEEIRR
;
A
#
# COMPACT_ATOMS: atom_id res chain seq x y z
N MET A 1 -15.58 29.00 -80.16
CA MET A 1 -16.07 27.74 -79.56
C MET A 1 -14.87 27.03 -78.93
N ASN A 2 -14.58 27.23 -77.64
CA ASN A 2 -13.53 26.48 -76.88
C ASN A 2 -13.45 26.78 -75.37
N LYS A 3 -14.28 27.67 -74.81
CA LYS A 3 -14.27 27.96 -73.35
C LYS A 3 -14.95 26.89 -72.48
N LYS A 4 -15.57 25.86 -73.08
CA LYS A 4 -16.28 24.79 -72.34
C LYS A 4 -15.39 23.62 -71.91
N PHE A 5 -14.19 23.47 -72.50
CA PHE A 5 -13.29 22.35 -72.20
C PHE A 5 -12.35 22.62 -71.02
N GLU A 6 -12.19 23.86 -70.58
CA GLU A 6 -11.28 24.23 -69.49
C GLU A 6 -11.91 24.08 -68.09
N ILE A 7 -13.24 23.98 -68.02
CA ILE A 7 -14.00 23.99 -66.76
C ILE A 7 -14.05 22.61 -66.08
N LEU A 8 -13.63 21.53 -66.76
CA LEU A 8 -13.78 20.16 -66.25
C LEU A 8 -12.53 19.57 -65.56
N LYS A 9 -11.47 20.35 -65.30
CA LYS A 9 -10.20 19.81 -64.78
C LYS A 9 -9.84 20.19 -63.35
N ASN A 10 -10.81 20.59 -62.52
CA ASN A 10 -10.54 21.03 -61.15
C ASN A 10 -11.42 20.41 -60.07
N GLU A 11 -11.87 19.17 -60.27
CA GLU A 11 -12.31 18.34 -59.16
C GLU A 11 -11.06 17.79 -58.47
N LYS A 12 -10.51 18.54 -57.50
CA LYS A 12 -9.51 18.01 -56.58
C LYS A 12 -10.14 16.79 -55.90
N VAL A 13 -9.73 15.60 -56.31
CA VAL A 13 -10.02 14.36 -55.60
C VAL A 13 -9.28 14.43 -54.27
N THR A 14 -9.92 15.08 -53.30
CA THR A 14 -9.50 15.11 -51.91
C THR A 14 -9.74 13.69 -51.39
N GLY A 15 -8.76 12.82 -51.55
CA GLY A 15 -8.80 11.47 -51.00
C GLY A 15 -9.11 11.57 -49.52
N LYS A 16 -10.29 11.10 -49.11
CA LYS A 16 -10.61 10.91 -47.69
C LYS A 16 -9.52 10.02 -47.12
N LYS A 17 -8.63 10.58 -46.31
CA LYS A 17 -7.75 9.78 -45.47
C LYS A 17 -8.66 8.94 -44.60
N LEU A 18 -8.68 7.63 -44.84
CA LEU A 18 -9.34 6.69 -43.95
C LEU A 18 -8.63 6.82 -42.61
N GLU A 19 -9.30 7.45 -41.64
CA GLU A 19 -8.79 7.48 -40.28
C GLU A 19 -8.74 6.04 -39.80
N LYS A 20 -7.51 5.53 -39.60
CA LYS A 20 -7.27 4.19 -39.08
C LYS A 20 -7.66 4.19 -37.60
N GLY A 21 -8.92 3.91 -37.32
CA GLY A 21 -9.39 3.60 -35.98
C GLY A 21 -8.96 2.21 -35.53
N PHE A 22 -8.96 1.99 -34.21
CA PHE A 22 -8.78 0.65 -33.63
C PHE A 22 -9.89 -0.28 -34.12
N THR A 23 -9.52 -1.52 -34.43
CA THR A 23 -10.47 -2.57 -34.79
C THR A 23 -11.05 -3.22 -33.53
N LEU A 24 -12.28 -3.72 -33.61
CA LEU A 24 -12.91 -4.43 -32.49
C LEU A 24 -12.11 -5.68 -32.09
N ILE A 25 -11.52 -6.37 -33.07
CA ILE A 25 -10.71 -7.55 -32.83
C ILE A 25 -9.42 -7.24 -32.07
N GLU A 26 -8.78 -6.10 -32.32
CA GLU A 26 -7.61 -5.66 -31.56
C GLU A 26 -7.97 -5.40 -30.09
N VAL A 27 -9.10 -4.75 -29.83
CA VAL A 27 -9.56 -4.51 -28.45
C VAL A 27 -9.88 -5.82 -27.73
N ILE A 28 -10.55 -6.75 -28.40
CA ILE A 28 -10.91 -8.05 -27.81
C ILE A 28 -9.66 -8.87 -27.43
N LEU A 29 -8.67 -8.94 -28.32
CA LEU A 29 -7.42 -9.66 -28.04
C LEU A 29 -6.66 -9.04 -26.86
N VAL A 30 -6.59 -7.71 -26.80
CA VAL A 30 -5.90 -6.98 -25.72
C VAL A 30 -6.57 -7.26 -24.37
N VAL A 31 -7.90 -7.16 -24.30
CA VAL A 31 -8.63 -7.45 -23.06
C VAL A 31 -8.47 -8.91 -22.66
N ALA A 32 -8.51 -9.85 -23.63
CA ALA A 32 -8.30 -11.27 -23.35
C ALA A 32 -6.93 -11.53 -22.69
N ILE A 33 -5.84 -10.95 -23.22
CA ILE A 33 -4.50 -11.13 -22.64
C ILE A 33 -4.40 -10.47 -21.25
N ILE A 34 -4.92 -9.26 -21.08
CA ILE A 34 -4.90 -8.57 -19.77
C ILE A 34 -5.64 -9.40 -18.72
N THR A 35 -6.80 -9.96 -19.05
CA THR A 35 -7.59 -10.76 -18.10
C THR A 35 -6.83 -12.00 -17.60
N ILE A 36 -6.09 -12.69 -18.48
CA ILE A 36 -5.28 -13.86 -18.12
C ILE A 36 -4.16 -13.46 -17.15
N ILE A 37 -3.45 -12.37 -17.44
CA ILE A 37 -2.36 -11.87 -16.57
C ILE A 37 -2.93 -11.39 -15.23
N SER A 38 -4.02 -10.62 -15.24
CA SER A 38 -4.66 -10.07 -14.04
C SER A 38 -5.16 -11.16 -13.08
N ALA A 39 -5.68 -12.28 -13.60
CA ALA A 39 -6.14 -13.39 -12.78
C ALA A 39 -5.05 -13.95 -11.85
N ILE A 40 -3.79 -13.98 -12.32
CA ILE A 40 -2.65 -14.49 -11.54
C ILE A 40 -2.02 -13.38 -10.69
N ALA A 41 -1.89 -12.18 -11.24
CA ALA A 41 -1.19 -11.07 -10.60
C ALA A 41 -1.90 -10.54 -9.34
N ILE A 42 -3.23 -10.39 -9.38
CA ILE A 42 -4.02 -9.80 -8.28
C ILE A 42 -3.83 -10.53 -6.93
N PRO A 43 -4.01 -11.87 -6.82
CA PRO A 43 -3.84 -12.55 -5.54
C PRO A 43 -2.39 -12.51 -5.02
N GLN A 44 -1.40 -12.49 -5.93
CA GLN A 44 0.00 -12.42 -5.54
C GLN A 44 0.35 -11.04 -4.95
N VAL A 45 -0.08 -9.95 -5.59
CA VAL A 45 0.13 -8.57 -5.10
C VAL A 45 -0.42 -8.41 -3.68
N GLY A 46 -1.61 -8.95 -3.39
CA GLY A 46 -2.19 -8.92 -2.04
C GLY A 46 -1.29 -9.56 -0.97
N LYS A 47 -0.68 -10.72 -1.27
CA LYS A 47 0.25 -11.39 -0.36
C LYS A 47 1.53 -10.57 -0.13
N TYR A 48 2.08 -9.97 -1.18
CA TYR A 48 3.26 -9.10 -1.08
C TYR A 48 2.99 -7.86 -0.23
N LEU A 49 1.83 -7.21 -0.43
CA LEU A 49 1.41 -6.07 0.37
C LEU A 49 1.25 -6.45 1.86
N ASN A 50 0.63 -7.60 2.15
CA ASN A 50 0.50 -8.08 3.52
C ASN A 50 1.87 -8.31 4.18
N LYS A 51 2.83 -8.92 3.47
CA LYS A 51 4.19 -9.13 3.99
C LYS A 51 4.95 -7.82 4.20
N ALA A 52 4.81 -6.86 3.28
CA ALA A 52 5.39 -5.53 3.41
C ALA A 52 4.81 -4.77 4.62
N ASN A 53 3.49 -4.85 4.83
CA ASN A 53 2.82 -4.27 5.98
C ASN A 53 3.27 -4.92 7.29
N ARG A 54 3.44 -6.25 7.33
CA ARG A 54 4.02 -6.95 8.49
C ARG A 54 5.44 -6.46 8.79
N SER A 55 6.26 -6.23 7.76
CA SER A 55 7.61 -5.65 7.92
C SER A 55 7.56 -4.25 8.54
N LYS A 56 6.59 -3.41 8.16
CA LYS A 56 6.38 -2.10 8.78
C LYS A 56 6.00 -2.20 10.25
N VAL A 57 5.16 -3.18 10.62
CA VAL A 57 4.83 -3.45 12.04
C VAL A 57 6.08 -3.85 12.83
N ILE A 58 6.94 -4.72 12.28
CA ILE A 58 8.23 -5.06 12.90
C ILE A 58 9.14 -3.83 13.06
N GLY A 59 9.18 -2.96 12.06
CA GLY A 59 9.91 -1.70 12.11
C GLY A 59 9.40 -0.78 13.24
N ALA A 60 8.08 -0.63 13.33
CA ALA A 60 7.44 0.18 14.36
C ALA A 60 7.71 -0.35 15.78
N ILE A 61 7.64 -1.67 16.00
CA ILE A 61 7.98 -2.28 17.30
C ILE A 61 9.43 -1.98 17.67
N SER A 62 10.36 -2.11 16.72
CA SER A 62 11.77 -1.79 16.97
C SER A 62 11.98 -0.35 17.37
N GLU A 63 11.27 0.57 16.72
CA GLU A 63 11.36 1.99 17.03
C GLU A 63 10.83 2.24 18.44
N LEU A 64 9.71 1.62 18.82
CA LEU A 64 9.17 1.72 20.17
C LEU A 64 10.09 1.09 21.23
N ASN A 65 10.78 -0.01 20.90
CA ASN A 65 11.80 -0.60 21.77
C ASN A 65 13.00 0.35 21.96
N ASN A 66 13.41 1.06 20.90
CA ASN A 66 14.42 2.12 21.01
C ASN A 66 13.92 3.26 21.91
N THR A 67 12.67 3.71 21.73
CA THR A 67 12.04 4.71 22.61
C THR A 67 12.00 4.26 24.06
N THR A 68 11.72 2.99 24.33
CA THR A 68 11.77 2.42 25.69
C THR A 68 13.16 2.51 26.29
N THR A 69 14.19 2.23 25.49
CA THR A 69 15.59 2.35 25.92
C THR A 69 15.95 3.81 26.20
N SER A 70 15.55 4.74 25.33
CA SER A 70 15.73 6.17 25.54
C SER A 70 15.04 6.66 26.80
N TRP A 71 13.79 6.24 27.03
CA TRP A 71 13.05 6.59 28.24
C TRP A 71 13.80 6.15 29.51
N SER A 72 14.36 4.94 29.51
CA SER A 72 15.13 4.43 30.65
C SER A 72 16.40 5.24 30.91
N ILE A 73 17.08 5.70 29.86
CA ILE A 73 18.24 6.59 29.98
C ILE A 73 17.85 7.92 30.65
N ASP A 74 16.74 8.51 30.23
CA ASP A 74 16.27 9.80 30.75
C ASP A 74 15.71 9.70 32.17
N HIS A 75 15.24 8.50 32.57
CA HIS A 75 14.65 8.22 33.87
C HIS A 75 15.59 7.42 34.78
N SER A 76 16.90 7.67 34.71
CA SER A 76 17.89 7.11 35.65
C SER A 76 17.94 5.57 35.72
N GLY A 77 17.61 4.89 34.63
CA GLY A 77 17.58 3.43 34.52
C GLY A 77 16.26 2.78 34.92
N ASP A 78 15.24 3.56 35.29
CA ASP A 78 13.91 3.02 35.51
C ASP A 78 13.31 2.49 34.20
N ALA A 79 12.46 1.47 34.27
CA ALA A 79 11.69 0.98 33.14
C ALA A 79 10.36 1.75 33.03
N PRO A 80 9.85 2.00 31.80
CA PRO A 80 8.51 2.55 31.64
C PRO A 80 7.48 1.72 32.40
N LYS A 81 6.50 2.37 33.02
CA LYS A 81 5.49 1.64 33.80
C LYS A 81 4.38 1.12 32.91
N ASN A 82 4.05 1.86 31.86
CA ASN A 82 2.98 1.52 30.94
C ASN A 82 3.34 1.87 29.50
N LEU A 83 2.63 1.26 28.54
CA LEU A 83 2.77 1.56 27.12
C LEU A 83 2.60 3.07 26.81
N GLN A 84 1.73 3.76 27.55
CA GLN A 84 1.45 5.17 27.33
C GLN A 84 2.69 6.06 27.47
N ASP A 85 3.57 5.76 28.42
CA ASP A 85 4.80 6.53 28.67
C ASP A 85 5.71 6.49 27.44
N ILE A 86 5.78 5.33 26.79
CA ILE A 86 6.55 5.10 25.56
C ILE A 86 5.90 5.81 24.36
N LEU A 87 4.57 5.73 24.24
CA LEU A 87 3.84 6.37 23.14
C LEU A 87 3.90 7.90 23.22
N THR A 88 3.89 8.47 24.42
CA THR A 88 4.08 9.91 24.61
C THR A 88 5.49 10.36 24.28
N GLU A 89 6.50 9.57 24.67
CA GLU A 89 7.91 9.87 24.39
C GLU A 89 8.23 9.78 22.89
N GLN A 90 7.62 8.82 22.18
CA GLN A 90 7.77 8.72 20.72
C GLN A 90 7.24 9.98 20.00
N GLY A 91 6.26 10.67 20.60
CA GLY A 91 5.74 11.96 20.16
C GLY A 91 4.83 11.90 18.94
N ASN A 92 5.31 11.42 17.79
CA ASN A 92 4.54 11.38 16.55
C ASN A 92 4.32 9.94 16.03
N LEU A 93 3.23 9.34 16.50
CA LEU A 93 2.83 7.96 16.17
C LEU A 93 2.60 7.74 14.67
N ASN A 94 2.25 8.81 13.93
CA ASN A 94 2.06 8.72 12.49
C ASN A 94 3.37 8.41 11.74
N LYS A 95 4.54 8.75 12.31
CA LYS A 95 5.83 8.40 11.72
C LYS A 95 6.09 6.90 11.69
N LEU A 96 5.45 6.14 12.57
CA LEU A 96 5.56 4.68 12.59
C LEU A 96 4.88 4.04 11.37
N GLY A 97 3.99 4.77 10.67
CA GLY A 97 3.44 4.34 9.38
C GLY A 97 2.51 3.13 9.45
N ILE A 98 2.07 2.74 10.66
CA ILE A 98 1.18 1.59 10.90
C ILE A 98 -0.23 1.98 11.35
N GLY A 99 -0.52 3.29 11.40
CA GLY A 99 -1.79 3.81 11.92
C GLY A 99 -1.97 3.49 13.41
N LEU A 100 -0.90 3.64 14.20
CA LEU A 100 -0.93 3.45 15.65
C LEU A 100 -1.67 4.63 16.31
N ASP A 101 -2.63 4.31 17.16
CA ASP A 101 -3.32 5.28 17.99
C ASP A 101 -2.75 5.32 19.41
N SER A 102 -3.17 6.33 20.18
CA SER A 102 -2.73 6.53 21.57
C SER A 102 -3.25 5.46 22.54
N SER A 103 -4.11 4.54 22.10
CA SER A 103 -4.53 3.39 22.92
C SER A 103 -3.69 2.14 22.66
N GLY A 104 -2.69 2.24 21.77
CA GLY A 104 -1.84 1.12 21.36
C GLY A 104 -2.46 0.28 20.24
N LYS A 105 -3.64 0.60 19.72
CA LYS A 105 -4.22 -0.13 18.58
C LYS A 105 -3.63 0.38 17.28
N PHE A 106 -3.42 -0.53 16.33
CA PHE A 106 -2.89 -0.19 15.01
C PHE A 106 -3.67 -0.87 13.90
N LYS A 107 -3.66 -0.27 12.71
CA LYS A 107 -4.26 -0.83 11.50
C LYS A 107 -3.48 -0.41 10.27
N ILE A 108 -2.95 -1.41 9.56
CA ILE A 108 -2.26 -1.24 8.28
C ILE A 108 -2.72 -2.28 7.25
N GLY A 109 -3.47 -1.80 6.26
CA GLY A 109 -4.08 -2.66 5.23
C GLY A 109 -4.98 -3.73 5.85
N ASN A 110 -4.64 -4.99 5.62
CA ASN A 110 -5.38 -6.16 6.13
C ASN A 110 -4.96 -6.61 7.54
N ILE A 111 -3.97 -5.93 8.14
CA ILE A 111 -3.46 -6.24 9.48
C ILE A 111 -4.02 -5.19 10.45
N HIS A 112 -4.58 -5.64 11.56
CA HIS A 112 -4.98 -4.81 12.69
C HIS A 112 -4.74 -5.58 14.00
N GLY A 113 -4.42 -4.85 15.05
CA GLY A 113 -4.03 -5.43 16.33
C GLY A 113 -3.72 -4.36 17.35
N GLN A 114 -3.02 -4.77 18.41
CA GLN A 114 -2.61 -3.90 19.48
C GLN A 114 -1.14 -4.11 19.84
N ILE A 115 -0.46 -3.04 20.19
CA ILE A 115 0.85 -3.03 20.82
C ILE A 115 0.66 -3.31 22.30
N ILE A 116 1.51 -4.16 22.85
CA ILE A 116 1.51 -4.55 24.26
C ILE A 116 2.91 -4.33 24.79
N TYR A 117 2.99 -3.73 25.97
CA TYR A 117 4.22 -3.65 26.74
C TYR A 117 4.09 -4.57 27.96
N GLN A 118 4.95 -5.57 28.06
CA GLN A 118 4.94 -6.51 29.17
C GLN A 118 6.38 -6.98 29.46
N ASN A 119 6.75 -7.02 30.74
CA ASN A 119 8.06 -7.50 31.20
C ASN A 119 9.26 -6.80 30.53
N GLY A 120 9.14 -5.51 30.19
CA GLY A 120 10.21 -4.76 29.55
C GLY A 120 10.29 -4.91 28.03
N GLU A 121 9.44 -5.74 27.42
CA GLU A 121 9.41 -5.97 25.98
C GLU A 121 8.15 -5.35 25.35
N ILE A 122 8.31 -4.69 24.20
CA ILE A 122 7.19 -4.30 23.34
C ILE A 122 6.99 -5.35 22.26
N PHE A 123 5.75 -5.77 22.08
CA PHE A 123 5.36 -6.65 20.99
C PHE A 123 4.00 -6.25 20.42
N ALA A 124 3.76 -6.61 19.16
CA ALA A 124 2.45 -6.43 18.55
C ALA A 124 1.69 -7.76 18.56
N LYS A 125 0.43 -7.71 18.98
CA LYS A 125 -0.50 -8.81 18.89
C LYS A 125 -1.53 -8.52 17.81
N ILE A 126 -1.54 -9.33 16.75
CA ILE A 126 -2.51 -9.21 15.67
C ILE A 126 -3.84 -9.82 16.12
N ASP A 127 -4.95 -9.12 15.83
CA ASP A 127 -6.29 -9.58 16.17
C ASP A 127 -6.60 -10.92 15.47
N ALA A 128 -7.36 -11.80 16.12
CA ALA A 128 -7.81 -13.05 15.52
C ALA A 128 -8.72 -12.81 14.29
N ASN A 129 -9.38 -11.66 14.24
CA ASN A 129 -10.25 -11.26 13.12
C ASN A 129 -9.49 -10.59 11.97
N SER A 130 -8.15 -10.50 12.07
CA SER A 130 -7.33 -9.92 11.02
C SER A 130 -7.31 -10.77 9.76
N LYS A 131 -7.45 -10.12 8.60
CA LYS A 131 -7.45 -10.81 7.30
C LYS A 131 -6.06 -11.34 6.91
N ALA A 132 -5.01 -10.82 7.54
CA ALA A 132 -3.65 -11.27 7.37
C ALA A 132 -3.00 -11.53 8.73
N PHE A 133 -2.35 -12.69 8.86
CA PHE A 133 -1.61 -13.10 10.07
C PHE A 133 -2.46 -13.12 11.36
N PRO A 134 -3.68 -13.67 11.36
CA PRO A 134 -4.56 -13.63 12.53
C PRO A 134 -3.94 -14.32 13.74
N GLY A 135 -3.99 -13.66 14.90
CA GLY A 135 -3.48 -14.20 16.16
C GLY A 135 -1.96 -14.27 16.29
N GLU A 136 -1.20 -13.78 15.30
CA GLU A 136 0.26 -13.77 15.37
C GLU A 136 0.75 -12.72 16.38
N GLU A 137 1.73 -13.12 17.21
CA GLU A 137 2.48 -12.20 18.05
C GLU A 137 3.82 -11.89 17.38
N ILE A 138 4.03 -10.61 17.08
CA ILE A 138 5.26 -10.11 16.48
C ILE A 138 6.12 -9.54 17.61
N ARG A 139 7.25 -10.20 17.85
CA ARG A 139 8.27 -9.81 18.82
C ARG A 139 9.56 -9.48 18.07
N ARG A 140 10.32 -8.48 18.55
CA ARG A 140 11.60 -8.07 17.96
C ARG A 140 12.59 -7.67 19.03
#